data_AF-A0A1V2QTK0-F1
#
_entry.id   AF-A0A1V2QTK0-F1
#
_cell.length_a   1.000
_cell.length_b   1.000
_cell.length_c   1.000
_cell.angle_alpha   90.00
_cell.angle_beta   90.00
_cell.angle_gamma   90.00
#
_symmetry.space_group_name_H-M   'P 1'
#
loop_
_entity.id
_entity.type
_entity.pdbx_description
1 polymer ?
#
loop_
_entity_poly.entity_id
_entity_poly.type
_entity_poly.pdbx_seq_one_letter_code
_entity_poly.pdbx_strand_id
1 'polypeptide(L)'
;MTSHYRDERAAKRRPPLVPVLSQHVDEGYRLVTPAGALTPVVEHVQWVDNHTAGPNTHAVISFADGTDVEFPFDVPLTAVWHAEQRPVDQDQLDSAAPAAWGAEL
;
A
#
# COMPACT_ATOMS: atom_id res chain seq x y z
N MET A 1 7.61 -18.17 10.01
CA MET A 1 7.87 -17.25 11.14
C MET A 1 8.14 -15.90 10.52
N THR A 2 7.07 -15.13 10.34
CA THR A 2 6.97 -13.97 9.46
C THR A 2 7.69 -12.75 10.04
N SER A 3 8.37 -12.00 9.17
CA SER A 3 9.25 -10.87 9.48
C SER A 3 8.53 -9.63 10.07
N HIS A 4 7.23 -9.69 10.35
CA HIS A 4 6.43 -8.52 10.76
C HIS A 4 6.80 -7.92 12.13
N TYR A 5 7.46 -8.68 13.02
CA TYR A 5 7.75 -8.22 14.39
C TYR A 5 8.72 -7.02 14.43
N ARG A 6 9.63 -6.89 13.45
CA ARG A 6 10.57 -5.77 13.38
C ARG A 6 9.85 -4.48 12.96
N ASP A 7 8.83 -4.60 12.12
CA ASP A 7 8.11 -3.47 11.54
C ASP A 7 7.02 -2.93 12.44
N GLU A 8 6.43 -3.75 13.33
CA GLU A 8 5.43 -3.29 14.31
C GLU A 8 5.91 -2.13 15.20
N ARG A 9 7.15 -2.19 15.70
CA ARG A 9 7.71 -1.14 16.55
C ARG A 9 7.94 0.16 15.79
N ALA A 10 8.31 0.05 14.50
CA ALA A 10 8.49 1.19 13.63
C ALA A 10 7.14 1.81 13.26
N ALA A 11 6.16 0.99 12.89
CA ALA A 11 4.79 1.40 12.58
C ALA A 11 4.15 2.16 13.75
N LYS A 12 4.30 1.68 14.99
CA LYS A 12 3.78 2.36 16.20
C LYS A 12 4.35 3.76 16.44
N ARG A 13 5.51 4.09 15.86
CA ARG A 13 6.12 5.43 15.95
C ARG A 13 5.68 6.36 14.82
N ARG A 14 5.12 5.81 13.74
CA ARG A 14 4.61 6.58 12.61
C ARG A 14 3.18 7.06 12.89
N PRO A 15 2.70 8.09 12.18
CA PRO A 15 1.27 8.36 12.10
C PRO A 15 0.48 7.13 11.60
N PRO A 16 -0.82 7.00 11.92
CA PRO A 16 -1.65 5.90 11.43
C PRO A 16 -1.71 5.80 9.91
N LEU A 17 -1.78 6.97 9.26
CA LEU A 17 -1.75 7.14 7.81
C LEU A 17 -0.34 7.55 7.39
N VAL A 18 0.31 6.70 6.61
CA VAL A 18 1.70 6.89 6.18
C VAL A 18 1.72 7.13 4.67
N PRO A 19 2.07 8.34 4.21
CA PRO A 19 2.32 8.58 2.79
C PRO A 19 3.47 7.70 2.31
N VAL A 20 3.29 7.06 1.17
CA VAL A 20 4.25 6.12 0.59
C VAL A 20 4.19 6.19 -0.93
N LEU A 21 5.26 5.81 -1.61
CA LEU A 21 5.27 5.63 -3.07
C LEU A 21 5.07 4.15 -3.39
N SER A 22 4.48 3.83 -4.54
CA SER A 22 4.20 2.45 -4.96
C SER A 22 5.38 1.49 -4.80
N GLN A 23 6.60 1.92 -5.13
CA GLN A 23 7.82 1.11 -4.99
C GLN A 23 8.33 0.94 -3.55
N HIS A 24 7.75 1.65 -2.58
CA HIS A 24 8.15 1.66 -1.17
C HIS A 24 7.05 1.11 -0.25
N VAL A 25 6.01 0.50 -0.81
CA VAL A 25 5.01 -0.21 -0.02
C VAL A 25 5.65 -1.45 0.60
N ASP A 26 5.41 -1.63 1.89
CA ASP A 26 5.94 -2.75 2.68
C ASP A 26 4.82 -3.76 3.00
N GLU A 27 5.20 -5.04 3.15
CA GLU A 27 4.33 -6.11 3.63
C GLU A 27 3.76 -5.80 5.02
N GLY A 28 2.54 -6.29 5.31
CA GLY A 28 1.87 -6.05 6.60
C GLY A 28 1.16 -4.68 6.71
N TYR A 29 1.23 -3.85 5.68
CA TYR A 29 0.39 -2.66 5.55
C TYR A 29 -0.89 -2.95 4.76
N ARG A 30 -1.85 -2.04 4.84
CA ARG A 30 -3.06 -1.94 4.02
C ARG A 30 -3.00 -0.60 3.31
N LEU A 31 -3.54 -0.51 2.11
CA LEU A 31 -3.57 0.74 1.34
C LEU A 31 -4.95 1.37 1.39
N VAL A 32 -4.99 2.70 1.34
CA VAL A 32 -6.24 3.43 1.12
C VAL A 32 -6.58 3.38 -0.36
N THR A 33 -7.78 2.90 -0.69
CA THR A 33 -8.30 2.84 -2.06
C THR A 33 -8.87 4.19 -2.49
N PRO A 34 -9.11 4.40 -3.81
CA PRO A 34 -9.78 5.61 -4.29
C PRO A 34 -11.19 5.83 -3.72
N ALA A 35 -11.82 4.77 -3.19
CA ALA A 35 -13.13 4.83 -2.55
C ALA A 35 -13.05 5.13 -1.04
N GLY A 36 -11.88 5.48 -0.51
CA GLY A 36 -11.68 5.74 0.93
C GLY A 36 -11.80 4.47 1.78
N ALA A 37 -11.60 3.29 1.19
CA ALA A 37 -11.61 2.01 1.91
C ALA A 37 -10.19 1.49 2.12
N LEU A 38 -10.00 0.56 3.05
CA LEU A 38 -8.72 -0.14 3.20
C LEU A 38 -8.71 -1.43 2.40
N THR A 39 -7.65 -1.67 1.65
CA THR A 39 -7.38 -2.96 1.00
C THR A 39 -7.22 -4.07 2.04
N PRO A 40 -7.21 -5.34 1.63
CA PRO A 40 -6.59 -6.40 2.41
C PRO A 40 -5.11 -6.09 2.70
N VAL A 41 -4.50 -6.91 3.55
CA VAL A 41 -3.08 -6.75 3.92
C VAL A 41 -2.22 -7.03 2.70
N VAL A 42 -1.22 -6.19 2.46
CA VAL A 42 -0.16 -6.43 1.49
C VAL A 42 0.66 -7.63 1.95
N GLU A 43 0.63 -8.71 1.18
CA GLU A 43 1.42 -9.91 1.45
C GLU A 43 2.78 -9.86 0.77
N HIS A 44 2.86 -9.26 -0.42
CA HIS A 44 4.08 -9.24 -1.19
C HIS A 44 4.13 -8.02 -2.13
N VAL A 45 5.34 -7.52 -2.39
CA VAL A 45 5.58 -6.48 -3.39
C VAL A 45 6.72 -6.93 -4.30
N GLN A 46 6.45 -6.96 -5.60
CA GLN A 46 7.41 -7.32 -6.63
C GLN A 46 7.64 -6.15 -7.58
N TRP A 47 8.88 -5.94 -8.01
CA TRP A 47 9.21 -5.00 -9.07
C TRP A 47 9.32 -5.73 -10.41
N VAL A 48 8.65 -5.20 -11.43
CA VAL A 48 8.60 -5.74 -12.79
C VAL A 48 9.25 -4.75 -13.74
N ASP A 49 10.39 -5.14 -14.32
CA ASP A 49 11.12 -4.32 -15.29
C ASP A 49 10.60 -4.49 -16.73
N ASN A 50 10.89 -3.50 -17.57
CA ASN A 50 10.58 -3.37 -18.99
C ASN A 50 9.08 -3.34 -19.34
N HIS A 51 8.27 -2.65 -18.55
CA HIS A 51 6.85 -2.47 -18.87
C HIS A 51 6.65 -1.59 -20.12
N THR A 52 5.77 -2.01 -21.04
CA THR A 52 5.65 -1.40 -22.38
C THR A 52 4.86 -0.09 -22.41
N ALA A 53 4.17 0.26 -21.32
CA ALA A 53 3.24 1.40 -21.27
C ALA A 53 3.70 2.60 -20.42
N GLY A 54 4.94 2.62 -19.89
CA GLY A 54 5.34 3.64 -18.91
C GLY A 54 6.81 3.55 -18.49
N PRO A 55 7.23 4.23 -17.39
CA PRO A 55 8.59 4.07 -16.85
C PRO A 55 8.94 2.59 -16.73
N ASN A 56 10.20 2.25 -17.03
CA ASN A 56 10.62 0.88 -17.26
C ASN A 56 10.45 -0.07 -16.06
N THR A 57 9.96 0.37 -14.90
CA THR A 57 9.72 -0.51 -13.75
C THR A 57 8.36 -0.19 -13.11
N HIS A 58 7.59 -1.23 -12.85
CA HIS A 58 6.31 -1.20 -12.17
C HIS A 58 6.40 -1.98 -10.85
N ALA A 59 5.59 -1.62 -9.86
CA ALA A 59 5.42 -2.35 -8.62
C ALA A 59 4.10 -3.14 -8.67
N VAL A 60 4.17 -4.46 -8.57
CA VAL A 60 3.02 -5.33 -8.38
C VAL A 60 2.86 -5.57 -6.88
N ILE A 61 1.70 -5.19 -6.36
CA ILE A 61 1.34 -5.34 -4.95
C ILE A 61 0.30 -6.44 -4.85
N SER A 62 0.66 -7.53 -4.17
CA SER A 62 -0.21 -8.67 -3.92
C SER A 62 -0.84 -8.58 -2.54
N PHE A 63 -2.15 -8.75 -2.49
CA PHE A 63 -2.95 -8.68 -1.28
C PHE A 63 -3.35 -10.07 -0.77
N ALA A 64 -3.63 -10.16 0.53
CA ALA A 64 -3.96 -11.42 1.22
C ALA A 64 -5.24 -12.13 0.76
N ASP A 65 -6.09 -11.46 -0.02
CA ASP A 65 -7.27 -12.06 -0.66
C ASP A 65 -6.96 -12.65 -2.04
N GLY A 66 -5.71 -12.55 -2.50
CA GLY A 66 -5.25 -13.03 -3.80
C GLY A 66 -5.40 -12.02 -4.93
N THR A 67 -5.83 -10.79 -4.65
CA THR A 67 -5.85 -9.71 -5.65
C THR A 67 -4.46 -9.13 -5.84
N ASP A 68 -4.09 -8.88 -7.10
CA ASP A 68 -2.85 -8.20 -7.47
C ASP A 68 -3.17 -6.87 -8.14
N VAL A 69 -2.44 -5.82 -7.77
CA VAL A 69 -2.54 -4.50 -8.42
C VAL A 69 -1.16 -4.01 -8.85
N GLU A 70 -1.05 -3.68 -10.13
CA GLU A 70 0.16 -3.14 -10.74
C GLU A 70 0.14 -1.61 -10.78
N PHE A 71 1.22 -1.00 -10.28
CA PHE A 71 1.42 0.44 -10.25
C PHE A 71 2.69 0.83 -11.02
N PRO A 72 2.66 1.91 -11.81
CA PRO A 72 3.88 2.63 -12.15
C PRO A 72 4.64 3.04 -10.88
N PHE A 73 5.95 3.23 -10.98
CA PHE A 73 6.74 3.85 -9.91
C PHE A 73 6.30 5.29 -9.65
N ASP A 74 6.59 5.77 -8.44
CA ASP A 74 6.31 7.12 -7.97
C ASP A 74 4.82 7.48 -7.87
N VAL A 75 3.93 6.48 -7.87
CA VAL A 75 2.50 6.70 -7.58
C VAL A 75 2.35 6.97 -6.08
N PRO A 76 1.83 8.15 -5.68
CA PRO A 76 1.59 8.45 -4.27
C PRO A 76 0.40 7.66 -3.73
N LEU A 77 0.63 6.96 -2.63
CA LEU A 77 -0.34 6.13 -1.92
C LEU A 77 -0.33 6.46 -0.43
N THR A 78 -1.33 5.98 0.28
CA THR A 78 -1.37 6.04 1.74
C THR A 78 -1.48 4.63 2.31
N ALA A 79 -0.57 4.29 3.22
CA ALA A 79 -0.52 3.01 3.90
C ALA A 79 -0.93 3.11 5.36
N VAL A 80 -1.59 2.07 5.86
CA VAL A 80 -2.00 1.89 7.26
C VAL A 80 -1.48 0.53 7.73
N TRP A 81 -0.81 0.48 8.88
CA TRP A 81 -0.34 -0.79 9.42
C TRP A 81 -1.52 -1.72 9.74
N HIS A 82 -1.44 -3.02 9.41
CA HIS A 82 -2.58 -3.94 9.53
C HIS A 82 -3.19 -4.06 10.93
N ALA A 83 -2.40 -3.72 11.96
CA ALA A 83 -2.75 -3.86 13.38
C ALA A 83 -2.70 -2.50 14.07
N GLU A 84 -2.87 -1.42 13.29
CA GLU A 84 -3.15 -0.11 13.81
C GLU A 84 -4.38 -0.16 14.73
N GLN A 85 -4.24 0.40 15.93
CA GLN A 85 -5.31 0.43 16.94
C GLN A 85 -5.85 1.84 17.15
N ARG A 86 -5.10 2.86 16.71
CA ARG A 86 -5.55 4.24 16.74
C ARG A 86 -6.73 4.38 15.75
N PRO A 87 -7.78 5.11 16.14
CA PRO A 87 -8.88 5.35 15.23
C PRO A 87 -8.40 6.14 14.01
N VAL A 88 -8.80 5.69 12.82
CA VAL A 88 -8.73 6.44 11.57
C VAL A 88 -10.18 6.55 11.10
N ASP A 89 -10.70 7.77 11.04
CA ASP A 89 -12.08 8.00 10.62
C ASP A 89 -12.23 8.03 9.09
N GLN A 90 -13.48 8.02 8.61
CA GLN A 90 -13.76 7.97 7.18
C GLN A 90 -13.29 9.24 6.46
N ASP A 91 -13.44 10.41 7.06
CA ASP A 91 -13.02 11.68 6.46
C ASP A 91 -11.49 11.70 6.24
N GLN A 92 -10.73 11.12 7.16
CA GLN A 92 -9.29 10.91 7.04
C GLN A 92 -8.94 9.95 5.91
N LEU A 93 -9.68 8.85 5.74
CA LEU A 93 -9.46 7.90 4.64
C LEU A 93 -9.81 8.54 3.30
N ASP A 94 -10.93 9.23 3.20
CA ASP A 94 -11.36 9.93 1.99
C ASP A 94 -10.35 11.01 1.58
N SER A 95 -9.83 11.75 2.56
CA SER A 95 -8.78 12.76 2.33
C SER A 95 -7.42 12.14 1.96
N ALA A 96 -7.19 10.90 2.35
CA ALA A 96 -5.95 10.15 2.07
C ALA A 96 -6.05 9.28 0.81
N ALA A 97 -7.22 9.25 0.16
CA ALA A 97 -7.45 8.50 -1.06
C ALA A 97 -6.49 8.97 -2.17
N PRO A 98 -5.84 8.06 -2.89
CA PRO A 98 -4.88 8.43 -3.90
C PRO A 98 -5.59 9.00 -5.14
N ALA A 99 -4.97 9.99 -5.78
CA ALA A 99 -5.48 10.59 -7.01
C ALA A 99 -5.37 9.67 -8.24
N ALA A 100 -4.49 8.67 -8.17
CA ALA A 100 -4.28 7.66 -9.19
C ALA A 100 -4.24 6.27 -8.55
N TRP A 101 -4.77 5.28 -9.26
CA TRP A 101 -4.73 3.88 -8.83
C TRP A 101 -4.04 3.02 -9.89
N GLY A 102 -3.59 1.85 -9.46
CA GLY A 102 -2.99 0.85 -10.34
C GLY A 102 -4.03 0.06 -11.12
N ALA A 103 -3.55 -0.82 -11.99
CA ALA A 103 -4.38 -1.75 -12.75
C ALA A 103 -4.46 -3.10 -12.01
N GLU A 104 -5.66 -3.65 -11.86
CA GLU A 104 -5.86 -5.01 -11.35
C GLU A 104 -5.43 -6.04 -12.42
N LEU A 105 -4.76 -7.11 -12.00
CA LEU A 105 -4.22 -8.16 -12.88
C LEU A 105 -5.12 -9.40 -12.97
#